data_AF-W2TLK8-F1
#
_entry.id   AF-W2TLK8-F1
#
_cell.length_a   1.000
_cell.length_b   1.000
_cell.length_c   1.000
_cell.angle_alpha   90.00
_cell.angle_beta   90.00
_cell.angle_gamma   90.00
#
_symmetry.space_group_name_H-M   'P 1'
#
loop_
_entity.id
_entity.type
_entity.pdbx_description
1 polymer ?
#
loop_
_entity_poly.entity_id
_entity_poly.type
_entity_poly.pdbx_seq_one_letter_code
_entity_poly.pdbx_strand_id
1 'polypeptide(L)'
;MSTALTDTYGNYQNDMERTLGSLRNQVAQLQQDLPKMIKDVQPNSKEILNAVKSTKRVSGPQRVVVEVFAWSSVMVLASTIGSMLGAYILGPFASLFFGKFAAALLAFVIIPVVSHATIKNKERHFESDNRIRTMLLSTSIGQGALAGYAINSLYLSAQPLAFVTPAVVSVGYTISVRQTNGDRAQILGISLGLACLTNVLLGTMLSGNTSSYQFLTLGYVGIAGVIMQLVLHDSSSRGYTYQNALNSLYLLFKGATYYCFGTYIE
;
A
#
# COMPACT_ATOMS: atom_id res chain seq x y z
N MET A 1 -24.31 -24.68 -35.87
CA MET A 1 -23.28 -24.53 -34.80
C MET A 1 -22.27 -23.42 -35.10
N SER A 2 -22.13 -22.90 -36.33
CA SER A 2 -21.17 -21.80 -36.64
C SER A 2 -21.67 -20.38 -36.30
N THR A 3 -22.98 -20.16 -36.17
CA THR A 3 -23.55 -18.84 -35.83
C THR A 3 -23.27 -18.42 -34.39
N ALA A 4 -23.38 -19.34 -33.41
CA ALA A 4 -23.10 -19.04 -32.00
C ALA A 4 -21.62 -18.68 -31.71
N LEU A 5 -20.68 -19.26 -32.46
CA LEU A 5 -19.25 -18.94 -32.34
C LEU A 5 -18.93 -17.55 -32.94
N THR A 6 -19.62 -17.17 -34.01
CA THR A 6 -19.43 -15.87 -34.67
C THR A 6 -20.01 -14.73 -33.83
N ASP A 7 -21.17 -14.95 -33.20
CA ASP A 7 -21.78 -13.98 -32.27
C ASP A 7 -20.95 -13.79 -30.99
N THR A 8 -20.32 -14.86 -30.50
CA THR A 8 -19.43 -14.78 -29.33
C THR A 8 -18.18 -13.97 -29.64
N TYR A 9 -17.55 -14.19 -30.80
CA TYR A 9 -16.35 -13.45 -31.20
C TYR A 9 -16.62 -11.96 -31.45
N GLY A 10 -17.76 -11.64 -32.08
CA GLY A 10 -18.20 -10.25 -32.30
C GLY A 10 -18.47 -9.50 -31.00
N ASN A 11 -19.02 -10.18 -29.98
CA ASN A 11 -19.20 -9.58 -28.65
C ASN A 11 -17.88 -9.33 -27.93
N TYR A 12 -16.91 -10.26 -28.00
CA TYR A 12 -15.58 -10.04 -27.41
C TYR A 12 -14.85 -8.85 -28.02
N GLN A 13 -14.94 -8.69 -29.35
CA GLN A 13 -14.31 -7.56 -30.04
C GLN A 13 -14.97 -6.22 -29.66
N ASN A 14 -16.29 -6.18 -29.60
CA ASN A 14 -17.04 -5.00 -29.17
C ASN A 14 -16.78 -4.63 -27.71
N ASP A 15 -16.65 -5.61 -26.82
CA ASP A 15 -16.30 -5.38 -25.41
C ASP A 15 -14.85 -4.93 -25.25
N MET A 16 -13.92 -5.44 -26.07
CA MET A 16 -12.55 -4.94 -26.12
C MET A 16 -12.49 -3.48 -26.60
N GLU A 17 -13.22 -3.13 -27.66
CA GLU A 17 -13.26 -1.77 -28.17
C GLU A 17 -13.89 -0.78 -27.18
N ARG A 18 -14.94 -1.19 -26.46
CA ARG A 18 -15.52 -0.40 -25.37
C ARG A 18 -14.55 -0.23 -24.21
N THR A 19 -13.83 -1.29 -23.85
CA THR A 19 -12.83 -1.26 -22.78
C THR A 19 -11.66 -0.36 -23.16
N LEU A 20 -11.14 -0.48 -24.39
CA LEU A 20 -10.09 0.37 -24.94
C LEU A 20 -10.53 1.83 -25.07
N GLY A 21 -11.77 2.09 -25.49
CA GLY A 21 -12.35 3.43 -25.52
C GLY A 21 -12.44 4.06 -24.13
N SER A 22 -12.88 3.28 -23.14
CA SER A 22 -12.95 3.72 -21.74
C SER A 22 -11.55 4.01 -21.16
N LEU A 23 -10.56 3.17 -21.49
CA LEU A 23 -9.16 3.34 -21.09
C LEU A 23 -8.55 4.59 -21.73
N ARG A 24 -8.82 4.83 -23.02
CA ARG A 24 -8.31 6.00 -23.74
C ARG A 24 -8.89 7.29 -23.18
N ASN A 25 -10.17 7.29 -22.83
CA ASN A 25 -10.83 8.42 -22.17
C ASN A 25 -10.29 8.65 -20.75
N GLN A 26 -10.01 7.58 -20.00
CA GLN A 26 -9.35 7.68 -18.68
C GLN A 26 -7.93 8.23 -18.80
N VAL A 27 -7.15 7.81 -19.80
CA VAL A 27 -5.79 8.31 -20.06
C VAL A 27 -5.81 9.79 -20.46
N ALA A 28 -6.75 10.20 -21.31
CA ALA A 28 -6.91 11.60 -21.70
C ALA A 28 -7.27 12.51 -20.51
N GLN A 29 -8.17 12.04 -19.63
CA GLN A 29 -8.48 12.75 -18.38
C GLN A 29 -7.27 12.80 -17.43
N LEU A 30 -6.54 11.69 -17.29
CA LEU A 30 -5.29 11.64 -16.51
C LEU A 30 -4.25 12.64 -17.04
N GLN A 31 -4.17 12.80 -18.36
CA GLN A 31 -3.22 13.70 -19.02
C GLN A 31 -3.57 15.18 -18.80
N GLN A 32 -4.86 15.52 -18.76
CA GLN A 32 -5.33 16.87 -18.45
C GLN A 32 -5.22 17.22 -16.96
N ASP A 33 -5.41 16.24 -16.08
CA ASP A 33 -5.32 16.46 -14.64
C ASP A 33 -3.88 16.38 -14.12
N LEU A 34 -2.95 15.78 -14.87
CA LEU A 34 -1.53 15.61 -14.52
C LEU A 34 -0.86 16.91 -14.00
N PRO A 35 -1.03 18.08 -14.64
CA PRO A 35 -0.47 19.35 -14.16
C PRO A 35 -1.07 19.81 -12.82
N LYS A 36 -2.35 19.52 -12.58
CA LYS A 36 -3.04 19.85 -11.32
C LYS A 36 -2.67 18.83 -10.22
N MET A 37 -2.50 17.56 -10.58
CA MET A 37 -1.99 16.52 -9.68
C MET A 37 -0.57 16.82 -9.20
N ILE A 38 0.32 17.31 -10.07
CA ILE A 38 1.70 17.67 -9.71
C ILE A 38 1.72 18.78 -8.65
N LYS A 39 0.77 19.73 -8.70
CA LYS A 39 0.61 20.75 -7.66
C LYS A 39 0.07 20.19 -6.34
N ASP A 40 -0.89 19.28 -6.38
CA ASP A 40 -1.48 18.64 -5.18
C ASP A 40 -0.56 17.60 -4.50
N VAL A 41 0.51 17.17 -5.18
CA VAL A 41 1.53 16.23 -4.70
C VAL A 41 2.76 16.95 -4.13
N GLN A 42 2.85 18.28 -4.25
CA GLN A 42 3.93 19.04 -3.66
C GLN A 42 3.92 18.80 -2.13
N PRO A 43 4.96 18.14 -1.57
CA PRO A 43 4.92 17.71 -0.19
C PRO A 43 4.98 18.95 0.69
N ASN A 44 3.88 19.21 1.39
CA ASN A 44 3.82 20.22 2.44
C ASN A 44 4.61 19.70 3.65
N SER A 45 5.94 19.65 3.54
CA SER A 45 6.87 19.07 4.51
C SER A 45 6.70 19.67 5.91
N LYS A 46 6.27 20.93 5.99
CA LYS A 46 5.90 21.62 7.24
C LYS A 46 4.66 21.01 7.91
N GLU A 47 3.69 20.55 7.13
CA GLU A 47 2.46 19.93 7.62
C GLU A 47 2.71 18.52 8.14
N ILE A 48 3.55 17.74 7.44
CA ILE A 48 4.03 16.43 7.92
C ILE A 48 4.81 16.61 9.24
N LEU A 49 5.73 17.59 9.30
CA LEU A 49 6.49 17.89 10.50
C LEU A 49 5.59 18.31 11.68
N ASN A 50 4.54 19.09 11.40
CA ASN A 50 3.59 19.55 12.40
C ASN A 50 2.66 18.42 12.87
N ALA A 51 2.22 17.55 11.97
CA ALA A 51 1.44 16.36 12.31
C ALA A 51 2.25 15.42 13.23
N VAL A 52 3.52 15.18 12.88
CA VAL A 52 4.44 14.35 13.66
C VAL A 52 4.76 14.95 15.05
N LYS A 53 4.86 16.28 15.13
CA LYS A 53 5.12 16.99 16.40
C LYS A 53 3.87 17.22 17.26
N SER A 54 2.66 17.01 16.74
CA SER A 54 1.44 17.41 17.44
C SER A 54 1.06 16.46 18.60
N THR A 55 1.18 16.96 19.84
CA THR A 55 0.79 16.26 21.09
C THR A 55 -0.61 16.63 21.61
N LYS A 56 -1.43 17.37 20.83
CA LYS A 56 -2.77 17.82 21.26
C LYS A 56 -3.72 16.64 21.49
N ARG A 57 -4.66 16.67 22.44
CA ARG A 57 -5.64 15.57 22.69
C ARG A 57 -6.27 14.98 21.41
N VAL A 58 -6.37 13.65 21.30
CA VAL A 58 -7.11 13.00 20.20
C VAL A 58 -8.61 13.21 20.42
N SER A 59 -9.26 13.91 19.50
CA SER A 59 -10.72 13.85 19.29
C SER A 59 -10.98 13.42 17.83
N GLY A 60 -10.15 12.52 17.31
CA GLY A 60 -10.33 11.94 15.99
C GLY A 60 -11.35 10.79 16.03
N PRO A 61 -12.17 10.58 14.99
CA PRO A 61 -13.11 9.46 14.96
C PRO A 61 -12.32 8.15 15.00
N GLN A 62 -12.48 7.39 16.09
CA GLN A 62 -11.83 6.09 16.29
C GLN A 62 -11.96 5.17 15.07
N ARG A 63 -13.11 5.26 14.39
CA ARG A 63 -13.45 4.49 13.21
C ARG A 63 -12.47 4.67 12.05
N VAL A 64 -12.02 5.89 11.75
CA VAL A 64 -11.20 6.17 10.56
C VAL A 64 -9.82 5.53 10.70
N VAL A 65 -9.17 5.64 11.87
CA VAL A 65 -7.86 5.02 12.12
C VAL A 65 -7.95 3.50 12.01
N VAL A 66 -8.92 2.89 12.69
CA VAL A 66 -9.15 1.43 12.64
C VAL A 66 -9.37 0.96 11.20
N GLU A 67 -10.19 1.68 10.45
CA GLU A 67 -10.51 1.38 9.06
C GLU A 67 -9.30 1.50 8.13
N VAL A 68 -8.50 2.56 8.27
CA VAL A 68 -7.25 2.73 7.51
C VAL A 68 -6.32 1.55 7.75
N PHE A 69 -6.05 1.20 9.01
CA PHE A 69 -5.11 0.13 9.32
C PHE A 69 -5.65 -1.27 9.00
N ALA A 70 -6.95 -1.52 9.21
CA ALA A 70 -7.56 -2.79 8.85
C ALA A 70 -7.53 -3.04 7.33
N TRP A 71 -7.93 -2.06 6.52
CA TRP A 71 -7.86 -2.18 5.06
C TRP A 71 -6.43 -2.20 4.54
N SER A 72 -5.52 -1.44 5.15
CA SER A 72 -4.10 -1.50 4.82
C SER A 72 -3.52 -2.89 5.03
N SER A 73 -3.93 -3.62 6.09
CA SER A 73 -3.53 -5.01 6.29
C SER A 73 -3.96 -5.90 5.12
N VAL A 74 -5.22 -5.81 4.69
CA VAL A 74 -5.74 -6.57 3.54
C VAL A 74 -4.96 -6.23 2.26
N MET A 75 -4.71 -4.94 2.01
CA MET A 75 -3.94 -4.49 0.85
C MET A 75 -2.50 -4.99 0.86
N VAL A 76 -1.82 -4.93 2.01
CA VAL A 76 -0.45 -5.42 2.16
C VAL A 76 -0.38 -6.94 2.01
N LEU A 77 -1.39 -7.67 2.50
CA LEU A 77 -1.49 -9.11 2.26
C LEU A 77 -1.68 -9.41 0.77
N ALA A 78 -2.60 -8.71 0.11
CA ALA A 78 -2.85 -8.86 -1.32
C ALA A 78 -1.62 -8.51 -2.16
N SER A 79 -0.88 -7.48 -1.76
CA SER A 79 0.41 -7.13 -2.36
C SER A 79 1.48 -8.19 -2.10
N THR A 80 1.47 -8.86 -0.95
CA THR A 80 2.40 -9.96 -0.65
C THR A 80 2.13 -11.16 -1.54
N ILE A 81 0.85 -11.52 -1.73
CA ILE A 81 0.42 -12.55 -2.68
C ILE A 81 0.84 -12.15 -4.09
N GLY A 82 0.53 -10.92 -4.51
CA GLY A 82 0.97 -10.36 -5.78
C GLY A 82 2.48 -10.51 -5.97
N SER A 83 3.28 -10.15 -4.97
CA SER A 83 4.74 -10.28 -5.00
C SER A 83 5.22 -11.71 -5.18
N MET A 84 4.56 -12.71 -4.58
CA MET A 84 4.86 -14.11 -4.84
C MET A 84 4.53 -14.50 -6.29
N LEU A 85 3.37 -14.10 -6.81
CA LEU A 85 2.99 -14.35 -8.21
C LEU A 85 3.98 -13.69 -9.17
N GLY A 86 4.39 -12.46 -8.87
CA GLY A 86 5.38 -11.68 -9.61
C GLY A 86 6.75 -12.34 -9.70
N ALA A 87 7.25 -12.83 -8.56
CA ALA A 87 8.57 -13.44 -8.46
C ALA A 87 8.64 -14.80 -9.18
N TYR A 88 7.61 -15.63 -9.03
CA TYR A 88 7.68 -17.05 -9.44
C TYR A 88 6.91 -17.39 -10.71
N ILE A 89 5.78 -16.73 -10.98
CA ILE A 89 4.87 -17.13 -12.07
C ILE A 89 4.96 -16.13 -13.23
N LEU A 90 4.88 -14.85 -12.92
CA LEU A 90 4.84 -13.79 -13.93
C LEU A 90 6.23 -13.35 -14.39
N GLY A 91 7.30 -13.78 -13.73
CA GLY A 91 8.66 -13.38 -14.06
C GLY A 91 9.06 -13.59 -15.53
N PRO A 92 8.86 -14.79 -16.11
CA PRO A 92 9.17 -15.07 -17.52
C PRO A 92 8.31 -14.26 -18.50
N PHE A 93 7.04 -13.98 -18.15
CA PHE A 93 6.14 -13.21 -19.01
C PHE A 93 6.43 -11.71 -18.91
N ALA A 94 6.67 -11.20 -17.71
CA ALA A 94 6.97 -9.79 -17.46
C ALA A 94 8.28 -9.37 -18.14
N SER A 95 9.28 -10.26 -18.19
CA SER A 95 10.54 -9.99 -18.90
C SER A 95 10.40 -9.82 -20.41
N LEU A 96 9.30 -10.28 -21.01
CA LEU A 96 9.03 -10.08 -22.44
C LEU A 96 8.56 -8.67 -22.77
N PHE A 97 7.96 -7.97 -21.79
CA PHE A 97 7.38 -6.65 -22.00
C PHE A 97 8.24 -5.53 -21.42
N PHE A 98 8.84 -5.71 -20.23
CA PHE A 98 9.58 -4.66 -19.54
C PHE A 98 10.76 -5.22 -18.73
N GLY A 99 11.88 -4.50 -18.67
CA GLY A 99 13.01 -4.87 -17.80
C GLY A 99 12.72 -4.67 -16.31
N LYS A 100 13.48 -5.34 -15.44
CA LYS A 100 13.33 -5.25 -13.96
C LYS A 100 13.35 -3.82 -13.43
N PHE A 101 14.17 -2.95 -14.02
CA PHE A 101 14.23 -1.53 -13.66
C PHE A 101 12.91 -0.79 -13.96
N ALA A 102 12.31 -1.04 -15.12
CA ALA A 102 11.03 -0.45 -15.49
C ALA A 102 9.90 -0.96 -14.57
N ALA A 103 9.91 -2.26 -14.23
CA ALA A 103 8.97 -2.83 -13.27
C ALA A 103 9.13 -2.22 -11.87
N ALA A 104 10.37 -1.96 -11.42
CA ALA A 104 10.64 -1.29 -10.15
C ALA A 104 10.08 0.16 -10.14
N LEU A 105 10.32 0.93 -11.21
CA LEU A 105 9.76 2.28 -11.35
C LEU A 105 8.23 2.27 -11.34
N LEU A 106 7.62 1.30 -12.03
CA LEU A 106 6.17 1.14 -12.03
C LEU A 106 5.62 0.82 -10.64
N ALA A 107 6.24 -0.13 -9.93
CA ALA A 107 5.79 -0.59 -8.63
C ALA A 107 5.99 0.44 -7.50
N PHE A 108 7.12 1.14 -7.48
CA PHE A 108 7.50 2.00 -6.36
C PHE A 108 7.17 3.47 -6.56
N VAL A 109 6.97 3.93 -7.80
CA VAL A 109 6.75 5.35 -8.10
C VAL A 109 5.44 5.57 -8.86
N ILE A 110 5.29 4.95 -10.04
CA ILE A 110 4.19 5.30 -10.95
C ILE A 110 2.83 4.85 -10.37
N ILE A 111 2.69 3.59 -9.95
CA ILE A 111 1.43 3.08 -9.40
C ILE A 111 1.02 3.85 -8.13
N PRO A 112 1.89 4.07 -7.13
CA PRO A 112 1.55 4.87 -5.96
C PRO A 112 1.03 6.27 -6.29
N VAL A 113 1.69 6.98 -7.21
CA VAL A 113 1.33 8.36 -7.61
C VAL A 113 0.01 8.38 -8.39
N VAL A 114 -0.14 7.49 -9.37
CA VAL A 114 -1.37 7.37 -10.17
C VAL A 114 -2.56 6.95 -9.30
N SER A 115 -2.36 5.99 -8.40
CA SER A 115 -3.40 5.57 -7.45
C SER A 115 -3.79 6.73 -6.53
N HIS A 116 -2.83 7.49 -5.99
CA HIS A 116 -3.11 8.66 -5.17
C HIS A 116 -3.95 9.71 -5.90
N ALA A 117 -3.59 10.03 -7.15
CA ALA A 117 -4.35 10.95 -7.96
C ALA A 117 -5.76 10.44 -8.29
N THR A 118 -5.88 9.16 -8.62
CA THR A 118 -7.16 8.54 -8.97
C THR A 118 -8.09 8.48 -7.76
N ILE A 119 -7.57 8.23 -6.56
CA ILE A 119 -8.34 8.29 -5.30
C ILE A 119 -8.91 9.70 -5.12
N LYS A 120 -8.07 10.74 -5.19
CA LYS A 120 -8.52 12.14 -5.05
C LYS A 120 -9.58 12.49 -6.11
N ASN A 121 -9.40 12.03 -7.35
CA ASN A 121 -10.39 12.27 -8.39
C ASN A 121 -11.72 11.55 -8.11
N LYS A 122 -11.68 10.30 -7.67
CA LYS A 122 -12.88 9.51 -7.31
C LYS A 122 -13.59 10.05 -6.07
N GLU A 123 -12.85 10.57 -5.10
CA GLU A 123 -13.40 11.26 -3.92
C GLU A 123 -14.14 12.53 -4.32
N ARG A 124 -13.58 13.34 -5.24
CA ARG A 124 -14.24 14.55 -5.79
C ARG A 124 -15.54 14.24 -6.52
N HIS A 125 -15.61 13.08 -7.17
CA HIS A 125 -16.79 12.61 -7.91
C HIS A 125 -17.75 11.77 -7.05
N PHE A 126 -17.55 11.70 -5.72
CA PHE A 126 -18.38 10.94 -4.79
C PHE A 126 -18.62 9.49 -5.22
N GLU A 127 -17.60 8.83 -5.78
CA GLU A 127 -17.71 7.41 -6.12
C GLU A 127 -17.95 6.54 -4.88
N SER A 128 -18.56 5.37 -5.11
CA SER A 128 -18.87 4.44 -4.03
C SER A 128 -17.61 3.88 -3.37
N ASP A 129 -17.64 3.79 -2.04
CA ASP A 129 -16.55 3.26 -1.21
C ASP A 129 -16.09 1.87 -1.68
N ASN A 130 -17.04 1.02 -2.08
CA ASN A 130 -16.73 -0.31 -2.59
C ASN A 130 -15.86 -0.25 -3.85
N ARG A 131 -16.20 0.65 -4.78
CA ARG A 131 -15.46 0.79 -6.06
C ARG A 131 -14.04 1.31 -5.84
N ILE A 132 -13.85 2.25 -4.92
CA ILE A 132 -12.52 2.76 -4.55
C ILE A 132 -11.70 1.65 -3.89
N ARG A 133 -12.27 0.91 -2.94
CA ARG A 133 -11.55 -0.18 -2.24
C ARG A 133 -11.21 -1.35 -3.15
N THR A 134 -12.09 -1.74 -4.08
CA THR A 134 -11.79 -2.78 -5.07
C THR A 134 -10.66 -2.34 -6.00
N MET A 135 -10.63 -1.08 -6.42
CA MET A 135 -9.52 -0.52 -7.19
C MET A 135 -8.21 -0.53 -6.38
N LEU A 136 -8.25 -0.09 -5.13
CA LEU A 136 -7.07 -0.13 -4.25
C LEU A 136 -6.53 -1.56 -4.09
N LEU A 137 -7.42 -2.54 -3.91
CA LEU A 137 -7.04 -3.93 -3.81
C LEU A 137 -6.41 -4.47 -5.09
N SER A 138 -7.00 -4.18 -6.26
CA SER A 138 -6.47 -4.63 -7.55
C SER A 138 -5.12 -3.98 -7.87
N THR A 139 -4.98 -2.68 -7.60
CA THR A 139 -3.71 -1.96 -7.76
C THR A 139 -2.65 -2.48 -6.78
N SER A 140 -2.98 -2.82 -5.53
CA SER A 140 -2.05 -3.45 -4.58
C SER A 140 -1.54 -4.81 -5.06
N ILE A 141 -2.39 -5.65 -5.65
CA ILE A 141 -1.96 -6.95 -6.22
C ILE A 141 -0.99 -6.71 -7.39
N GLY A 142 -1.35 -5.82 -8.33
CA GLY A 142 -0.50 -5.50 -9.49
C GLY A 142 0.83 -4.85 -9.08
N GLN A 143 0.79 -3.92 -8.13
CA GLN A 143 1.97 -3.29 -7.55
C GLN A 143 2.87 -4.32 -6.87
N GLY A 144 2.27 -5.23 -6.10
CA GLY A 144 2.96 -6.35 -5.48
C GLY A 144 3.63 -7.24 -6.51
N ALA A 145 2.92 -7.63 -7.58
CA ALA A 145 3.46 -8.46 -8.65
C ALA A 145 4.66 -7.82 -9.36
N LEU A 146 4.57 -6.54 -9.70
CA LEU A 146 5.69 -5.83 -10.29
C LEU A 146 6.87 -5.69 -9.33
N ALA A 147 6.60 -5.40 -8.04
CA ALA A 147 7.64 -5.36 -7.02
C ALA A 147 8.31 -6.73 -6.81
N GLY A 148 7.53 -7.81 -6.84
CA GLY A 148 8.04 -9.18 -6.74
C GLY A 148 8.80 -9.66 -7.97
N TYR A 149 8.45 -9.19 -9.17
CA TYR A 149 9.25 -9.43 -10.36
C TYR A 149 10.59 -8.65 -10.30
N ALA A 150 10.55 -7.40 -9.80
CA ALA A 150 11.73 -6.56 -9.67
C ALA A 150 12.69 -7.04 -8.56
N ILE A 151 12.15 -7.51 -7.43
CA ILE A 151 12.91 -8.02 -6.29
C ILE A 151 13.03 -9.53 -6.39
N ASN A 152 14.23 -10.05 -6.56
CA ASN A 152 14.42 -11.50 -6.56
C ASN A 152 14.23 -12.06 -5.14
N SER A 153 13.31 -13.02 -4.99
CA SER A 153 12.83 -13.52 -3.70
C SER A 153 13.85 -14.38 -2.94
N LEU A 154 14.92 -14.82 -3.61
CA LEU A 154 15.99 -15.66 -3.04
C LEU A 154 16.93 -14.92 -2.07
N TYR A 155 16.82 -13.59 -1.95
CA TYR A 155 17.85 -12.75 -1.31
C TYR A 155 17.71 -12.58 0.21
N LEU A 156 16.58 -12.97 0.81
CA LEU A 156 16.36 -12.80 2.27
C LEU A 156 15.80 -14.07 2.90
N SER A 157 16.60 -14.67 3.80
CA SER A 157 16.29 -15.93 4.48
C SER A 157 15.08 -15.87 5.41
N ALA A 158 14.70 -14.68 5.89
CA ALA A 158 13.52 -14.47 6.74
C ALA A 158 12.98 -13.04 6.59
N GLN A 159 11.66 -12.88 6.54
CA GLN A 159 10.97 -11.60 6.43
C GLN A 159 9.78 -11.53 7.39
N PRO A 160 9.52 -10.38 8.04
CA PRO A 160 8.31 -10.20 8.82
C PRO A 160 7.09 -10.18 7.91
N LEU A 161 5.98 -10.73 8.42
CA LEU A 161 4.69 -10.71 7.74
C LEU A 161 4.16 -9.27 7.72
N ALA A 162 4.40 -8.56 6.63
CA ALA A 162 4.14 -7.13 6.52
C ALA A 162 2.69 -6.73 6.86
N PHE A 163 1.71 -7.60 6.58
CA PHE A 163 0.29 -7.34 6.88
C PHE A 163 -0.04 -7.42 8.38
N VAL A 164 0.78 -8.10 9.19
CA VAL A 164 0.54 -8.25 10.64
C VAL A 164 0.66 -6.90 11.34
N THR A 165 1.64 -6.08 10.97
CA THR A 165 1.85 -4.76 11.59
C THR A 165 0.60 -3.88 11.56
N PRO A 166 0.00 -3.55 10.40
CA PRO A 166 -1.21 -2.74 10.36
C PRO A 166 -2.42 -3.43 11.01
N ALA A 167 -2.51 -4.77 10.96
CA ALA A 167 -3.57 -5.50 11.68
C ALA A 167 -3.47 -5.29 13.21
N VAL A 168 -2.27 -5.47 13.78
CA VAL A 168 -2.03 -5.30 15.21
C VAL A 168 -2.15 -3.84 15.62
N VAL A 169 -1.71 -2.88 14.79
CA VAL A 169 -1.94 -1.45 15.06
C VAL A 169 -3.42 -1.12 15.14
N SER A 170 -4.26 -1.70 14.26
CA SER A 170 -5.72 -1.49 14.28
C SER A 170 -6.36 -2.00 15.59
N VAL A 171 -5.97 -3.21 16.03
CA VAL A 171 -6.43 -3.80 17.29
C VAL A 171 -5.89 -3.02 18.49
N GLY A 172 -4.57 -2.74 18.49
CA GLY A 172 -3.87 -2.01 19.52
C GLY A 172 -4.45 -0.62 19.72
N TYR A 173 -4.82 0.08 18.65
CA TYR A 173 -5.49 1.38 18.73
C TYR A 173 -6.84 1.28 19.44
N THR A 174 -7.65 0.28 19.09
CA THR A 174 -8.96 0.06 19.73
C THR A 174 -8.84 -0.19 21.22
N ILE A 175 -7.83 -0.96 21.65
CA ILE A 175 -7.53 -1.20 23.06
C ILE A 175 -7.05 0.09 23.73
N SER A 176 -6.10 0.78 23.09
CA SER A 176 -5.43 1.96 23.65
C SER A 176 -6.42 3.08 23.92
N VAL A 177 -7.31 3.38 22.97
CA VAL A 177 -8.24 4.51 23.13
C VAL A 177 -9.23 4.28 24.29
N ARG A 178 -9.56 3.03 24.62
CA ARG A 178 -10.40 2.70 25.77
C ARG A 178 -9.70 2.92 27.11
N GLN A 179 -8.36 2.82 27.14
CA GLN A 179 -7.56 2.85 28.37
C GLN A 179 -6.96 4.22 28.69
N THR A 180 -6.74 5.06 27.69
CA THR A 180 -5.82 6.22 27.78
C THR A 180 -6.51 7.59 27.82
N ASN A 181 -7.84 7.65 27.98
CA ASN A 181 -8.62 8.90 28.10
C ASN A 181 -8.26 10.00 27.05
N GLY A 182 -7.80 9.59 25.86
CA GLY A 182 -7.46 10.49 24.74
C GLY A 182 -6.02 11.03 24.69
N ASP A 183 -5.10 10.51 25.51
CA ASP A 183 -3.67 10.84 25.39
C ASP A 183 -3.05 10.22 24.12
N ARG A 184 -2.67 11.06 23.15
CA ARG A 184 -2.08 10.63 21.87
C ARG A 184 -0.82 9.80 22.06
N ALA A 185 0.05 10.19 22.99
CA ALA A 185 1.36 9.59 23.14
C ALA A 185 1.23 8.16 23.68
N GLN A 186 0.34 7.96 24.65
CA GLN A 186 0.01 6.62 25.15
C GLN A 186 -0.69 5.78 24.09
N ILE A 187 -1.62 6.36 23.30
CA ILE A 187 -2.29 5.64 22.22
C ILE A 187 -1.29 5.13 21.17
N LEU A 188 -0.38 6.00 20.72
CA LEU A 188 0.66 5.64 19.77
C LEU A 188 1.63 4.61 20.37
N GLY A 189 2.09 4.84 21.60
CA GLY A 189 3.02 3.97 22.31
C GLY A 189 2.50 2.55 22.47
N ILE A 190 1.25 2.39 22.92
CA ILE A 190 0.62 1.07 23.10
C ILE A 190 0.39 0.40 21.74
N SER A 191 -0.17 1.10 20.76
CA SER A 191 -0.52 0.51 19.45
C SER A 191 0.73 0.07 18.66
N LEU A 192 1.75 0.92 18.60
CA LEU A 192 3.01 0.62 17.90
C LEU A 192 3.87 -0.35 18.70
N GLY A 193 3.86 -0.25 20.03
CA GLY A 193 4.54 -1.18 20.93
C GLY A 193 4.01 -2.60 20.80
N LEU A 194 2.68 -2.77 20.75
CA LEU A 194 2.04 -4.06 20.48
C LEU A 194 2.45 -4.60 19.11
N ALA A 195 2.42 -3.77 18.06
CA ALA A 195 2.81 -4.21 16.72
C ALA A 195 4.29 -4.63 16.63
N CYS A 196 5.19 -3.91 17.31
CA CYS A 196 6.60 -4.26 17.40
C CYS A 196 6.78 -5.59 18.16
N LEU A 197 6.16 -5.71 19.34
CA LEU A 197 6.24 -6.91 20.17
C LEU A 197 5.71 -8.15 19.43
N THR A 198 4.57 -8.04 18.75
CA THR A 198 4.02 -9.15 17.96
C THR A 198 4.96 -9.58 16.84
N ASN A 199 5.57 -8.64 16.11
CA ASN A 199 6.53 -8.99 15.07
C ASN A 199 7.80 -9.65 15.67
N VAL A 200 8.33 -9.16 16.79
CA VAL A 200 9.48 -9.78 17.46
C VAL A 200 9.13 -11.20 17.91
N LEU A 201 7.97 -11.40 18.53
CA LEU A 201 7.50 -12.73 18.95
C LEU A 201 7.38 -13.68 17.75
N LEU A 202 6.73 -13.24 16.66
CA LEU A 202 6.65 -14.04 15.43
C LEU A 202 8.03 -14.37 14.86
N GLY A 203 8.96 -13.42 14.87
CA GLY A 203 10.34 -13.63 14.43
C GLY A 203 11.07 -14.67 15.27
N THR A 204 10.87 -14.68 16.59
CA THR A 204 11.45 -15.69 17.48
C THR A 204 10.82 -17.08 17.30
N MET A 205 9.49 -17.16 17.14
CA MET A 205 8.78 -18.42 16.95
C MET A 205 9.11 -19.07 15.60
N LEU A 206 9.31 -18.27 14.56
CA LEU A 206 9.62 -18.75 13.21
C LEU A 206 11.13 -18.89 12.94
N SER A 207 11.98 -18.78 13.98
CA SER A 207 13.44 -18.81 13.86
C SER A 207 14.01 -17.82 12.82
N GLY A 208 13.32 -16.69 12.61
CA GLY A 208 13.58 -15.74 11.53
C GLY A 208 14.15 -14.40 12.00
N ASN A 209 14.62 -14.29 13.25
CA ASN A 209 15.05 -13.02 13.84
C ASN A 209 16.46 -12.58 13.39
N THR A 210 16.64 -12.41 12.08
CA THR A 210 17.86 -11.87 11.49
C THR A 210 17.93 -10.34 11.62
N SER A 211 19.09 -9.73 11.40
CA SER A 211 19.22 -8.27 11.40
C SER A 211 18.33 -7.59 10.35
N SER A 212 18.15 -8.22 9.18
CA SER A 212 17.24 -7.75 8.13
C SER A 212 15.77 -7.84 8.56
N TYR A 213 15.40 -8.88 9.33
CA TYR A 213 14.06 -9.03 9.89
C TYR A 213 13.75 -7.88 10.86
N GLN A 214 14.66 -7.60 11.79
CA GLN A 214 14.50 -6.52 12.76
C GLN A 214 14.42 -5.15 12.08
N PHE A 215 15.26 -4.91 11.06
CA PHE A 215 15.21 -3.68 10.28
C PHE A 215 13.87 -3.50 9.55
N LEU A 216 13.34 -4.56 8.93
CA LEU A 216 12.01 -4.54 8.31
C LEU A 216 10.90 -4.30 9.33
N THR A 217 10.97 -4.95 10.50
CA THR A 217 10.01 -4.74 11.58
C THR A 217 9.99 -3.29 12.04
N LEU A 218 11.16 -2.71 12.33
CA LEU A 218 11.26 -1.31 12.76
C LEU A 218 10.79 -0.35 11.67
N GLY A 219 11.10 -0.61 10.41
CA GLY A 219 10.62 0.19 9.28
C GLY A 219 9.11 0.16 9.12
N TYR A 220 8.50 -1.03 9.15
CA TYR A 220 7.05 -1.16 9.07
C TYR A 220 6.35 -0.49 10.24
N VAL A 221 6.84 -0.68 11.48
CA VAL A 221 6.29 -0.01 12.66
C VAL A 221 6.48 1.51 12.58
N GLY A 222 7.63 1.98 12.11
CA GLY A 222 7.91 3.41 11.92
C GLY A 222 6.98 4.05 10.89
N ILE A 223 6.80 3.42 9.73
CA ILE A 223 5.87 3.88 8.69
C ILE A 223 4.43 3.88 9.24
N ALA A 224 4.02 2.82 9.95
CA ALA A 224 2.71 2.78 10.59
C ALA A 224 2.53 3.95 11.58
N GLY A 225 3.55 4.26 12.38
CA GLY A 225 3.53 5.40 13.31
C GLY A 225 3.34 6.75 12.61
N VAL A 226 4.06 6.98 11.51
CA VAL A 226 3.91 8.20 10.71
C VAL A 226 2.50 8.29 10.12
N ILE A 227 2.01 7.22 9.49
CA ILE A 227 0.65 7.20 8.92
C ILE A 227 -0.41 7.42 10.00
N MET A 228 -0.24 6.80 11.17
CA MET A 228 -1.15 6.96 12.30
C MET A 228 -1.21 8.41 12.79
N GLN A 229 -0.06 9.07 12.90
CA GLN A 229 0.00 10.49 13.25
C GLN A 229 -0.66 11.39 12.20
N LEU A 230 -0.50 11.07 10.90
CA LEU A 230 -1.14 11.81 9.82
C LEU A 230 -2.67 11.65 9.84
N VAL A 231 -3.18 10.42 10.02
CA VAL A 231 -4.64 10.17 10.12
C VAL A 231 -5.24 10.85 11.36
N LEU A 232 -4.52 10.88 12.47
CA LEU A 232 -4.95 11.58 13.70
C LEU A 232 -4.90 13.11 13.57
N HIS A 233 -4.09 13.64 12.64
CA HIS A 233 -3.99 15.06 12.35
C HIS A 233 -5.11 15.51 11.40
N ASP A 234 -5.33 14.75 10.32
CA ASP A 234 -6.36 15.00 9.32
C ASP A 234 -7.49 13.97 9.44
N SER A 235 -8.26 14.10 10.51
CA SER A 235 -9.34 13.17 10.84
C SER A 235 -10.62 13.39 10.01
N SER A 236 -10.59 14.32 9.05
CA SER A 236 -11.72 14.67 8.18
C SER A 236 -11.74 13.91 6.85
N SER A 237 -10.61 13.30 6.50
CA SER A 237 -10.40 12.56 5.26
C SER A 237 -10.96 11.13 5.31
N ARG A 238 -11.42 10.61 4.17
CA ARG A 238 -11.99 9.25 4.03
C ARG A 238 -10.98 8.10 4.19
N GLY A 239 -9.71 8.40 4.44
CA GLY A 239 -8.71 7.40 4.81
C GLY A 239 -8.05 6.65 3.64
N TYR A 240 -8.65 6.64 2.45
CA TYR A 240 -8.14 5.89 1.28
C TYR A 240 -6.72 6.29 0.86
N THR A 241 -6.43 7.58 0.93
CA THR A 241 -5.09 8.13 0.64
C THR A 241 -4.04 7.54 1.58
N TYR A 242 -4.37 7.41 2.88
CA TYR A 242 -3.47 6.83 3.88
C TYR A 242 -3.31 5.32 3.71
N GLN A 243 -4.36 4.61 3.26
CA GLN A 243 -4.29 3.18 2.93
C GLN A 243 -3.31 2.93 1.77
N ASN A 244 -3.42 3.70 0.68
CA ASN A 244 -2.50 3.61 -0.46
C ASN A 244 -1.06 3.98 -0.07
N ALA A 245 -0.90 5.05 0.73
CA ALA A 245 0.40 5.50 1.19
C ALA A 245 1.10 4.44 2.06
N LEU A 246 0.38 3.83 3.02
CA LEU A 246 0.93 2.78 3.88
C LEU A 246 1.39 1.57 3.05
N ASN A 247 0.52 1.05 2.17
CA ASN A 247 0.87 -0.10 1.32
C ASN A 247 2.10 0.20 0.44
N SER A 248 2.14 1.37 -0.18
CA SER A 248 3.23 1.77 -1.07
C SER A 248 4.55 1.99 -0.33
N LEU A 249 4.51 2.63 0.84
CA LEU A 249 5.69 2.84 1.68
C LEU A 249 6.24 1.52 2.23
N TYR A 250 5.37 0.55 2.58
CA TYR A 250 5.81 -0.78 2.99
C TYR A 250 6.55 -1.50 1.86
N LEU A 251 6.00 -1.47 0.64
CA LEU A 251 6.64 -2.04 -0.53
C LEU A 251 7.97 -1.36 -0.86
N LEU A 252 8.01 -0.02 -0.83
CA LEU A 252 9.22 0.75 -1.09
C LEU A 252 10.31 0.47 -0.03
N PHE A 253 9.94 0.43 1.25
CA PHE A 253 10.87 0.10 2.32
C PHE A 253 11.37 -1.35 2.24
N LYS A 254 10.49 -2.28 1.85
CA LYS A 254 10.89 -3.65 1.52
C LYS A 254 11.93 -3.65 0.40
N GLY A 255 11.64 -3.01 -0.74
CA GLY A 255 12.59 -2.90 -1.86
C GLY A 255 13.93 -2.28 -1.47
N ALA A 256 13.91 -1.20 -0.68
CA ALA A 256 15.12 -0.56 -0.16
C ALA A 256 15.91 -1.49 0.76
N THR A 257 15.24 -2.27 1.62
CA THR A 257 15.91 -3.24 2.48
C THR A 257 16.59 -4.33 1.66
N TYR A 258 15.93 -4.85 0.62
CA TYR A 258 16.52 -5.83 -0.28
C TYR A 258 17.74 -5.28 -1.02
N TYR A 259 17.75 -3.99 -1.35
CA TYR A 259 18.93 -3.34 -1.92
C TYR A 259 20.07 -3.19 -0.91
N CYS A 260 19.78 -2.83 0.33
CA CYS A 260 20.79 -2.60 1.37
C CYS A 260 21.37 -3.88 1.97
N PHE A 261 20.55 -4.93 2.11
CA PHE A 261 20.91 -6.18 2.80
C PHE A 261 20.95 -7.40 1.86
N GLY A 262 20.56 -7.25 0.59
CA GLY A 262 20.68 -8.31 -0.40
C GLY A 262 22.14 -8.55 -0.77
N THR A 263 22.58 -9.80 -0.71
CA THR A 263 23.88 -10.20 -1.26
C THR A 263 23.82 -10.14 -2.78
N TYR A 264 24.56 -9.22 -3.41
CA TYR A 264 24.84 -9.29 -4.85
C TYR A 264 25.64 -10.58 -5.10
N ILE A 265 24.95 -11.65 -5.47
CA ILE A 265 25.59 -12.72 -6.21
C ILE A 265 25.36 -12.33 -7.68
N GLU A 266 26.40 -11.74 -8.27
CA GLU A 266 26.53 -11.65 -9.73
C GLU A 266 26.52 -13.05 -10.34
#